data_AF-A0A368SJX5-F1
#
_entry.id   AF-A0A368SJX5-F1
#
_cell.length_a   1.000
_cell.length_b   1.000
_cell.length_c   1.000
_cell.angle_alpha   90.00
_cell.angle_beta   90.00
_cell.angle_gamma   90.00
#
_symmetry.space_group_name_H-M   'P 1'
#
loop_
_entity.id
_entity.type
_entity.pdbx_description
1 polymer ?
#
loop_
_entity_poly.entity_id
_entity_poly.type
_entity_poly.pdbx_seq_one_letter_code
_entity_poly.pdbx_strand_id
1 'polypeptide(L)'
;MDKSSSTVTPRLRFLMVVSAVFWVLELCLRLTVLTSVRIVGAGYVYIHDLPSRFNEDILRGCGAAGRRWPDMCNDVSNGGLGRPLDGVAGDGAALTGANGWYATHQFALDAIFHARMRRYECLTNDSSAAAAVFVPFYAGFDYALHCGGGDGDDDNAARDAASLDLARWLVRRPEWRRSGGRDHFLVAGRTTWDFRRRGTNLLLLPAIRNMTVLVVESSNPGGAAGNDVAVPYPTSFHPRTDAEVLRWQRRIRRSRRRWLMSFAGSPRADDQLSVRSQVIVQCAASPACRQLRFAAGSSQSQSTFCLQPPGDSYTRRSAFDAMVAGCIPVFFHGASARLQYRWHLPATSPRTRCSYRRTTWRGREDAGGGGQARAEAGLPDPRGRLGTVRDAFDVALEGVVAKVAEETRRGARCEAAASVASGMVEMVLRRPAPSAAVFLVRETPPLVLIVSHRRPLSSAAAILHHPPSPSSNIDVMKAAIEGINRRKVAIKFLDEIELTT
;
A
#
# COMPACT_ATOMS: atom_id res chain seq x y z
N MET A 1 -57.59 -15.53 42.44
CA MET A 1 -56.48 -15.79 43.38
C MET A 1 -56.74 -17.19 43.97
N ASP A 2 -55.78 -18.10 44.02
CA ASP A 2 -54.42 -18.00 43.47
C ASP A 2 -53.80 -19.35 43.07
N LYS A 3 -52.74 -19.30 42.26
CA LYS A 3 -51.98 -20.49 41.82
C LYS A 3 -50.81 -20.76 42.77
N SER A 4 -50.56 -22.03 43.09
CA SER A 4 -49.27 -22.51 43.58
C SER A 4 -49.11 -23.98 43.15
N SER A 5 -48.30 -24.33 42.13
CA SER A 5 -46.83 -24.24 41.98
C SER A 5 -46.16 -25.56 42.38
N SER A 6 -45.67 -26.29 41.38
CA SER A 6 -45.08 -27.62 41.53
C SER A 6 -43.62 -27.56 41.99
N THR A 7 -43.34 -28.20 43.12
CA THR A 7 -42.01 -28.23 43.75
C THR A 7 -41.09 -29.28 43.12
N VAL A 8 -40.36 -28.88 42.08
CA VAL A 8 -39.28 -29.71 41.49
C VAL A 8 -38.18 -29.97 42.53
N THR A 9 -37.92 -31.25 42.81
CA THR A 9 -37.02 -31.70 43.89
C THR A 9 -35.56 -31.32 43.67
N PRO A 10 -34.77 -31.08 44.74
CA PRO A 10 -33.42 -30.52 44.64
C PRO A 10 -32.43 -31.41 43.89
N ARG A 11 -32.60 -32.74 43.93
CA ARG A 11 -31.78 -33.67 43.13
C ARG A 11 -31.95 -33.48 41.62
N LEU A 12 -33.17 -33.20 41.16
CA LEU A 12 -33.42 -32.95 39.73
C LEU A 12 -32.80 -31.63 39.28
N ARG A 13 -32.85 -30.59 40.14
CA ARG A 13 -32.16 -29.31 39.89
C ARG A 13 -30.65 -29.49 39.79
N PHE A 14 -30.03 -30.28 40.66
CA PHE A 14 -28.60 -30.56 40.62
C PHE A 14 -28.18 -31.26 39.32
N LEU A 15 -28.91 -32.31 38.92
CA LEU A 15 -28.64 -33.03 37.66
C LEU A 15 -28.83 -32.14 36.41
N MET A 16 -29.83 -31.27 36.40
CA MET A 16 -30.04 -30.27 35.34
C MET A 16 -28.86 -29.30 35.22
N VAL A 17 -28.32 -28.83 36.35
CA VAL A 17 -27.15 -27.92 36.37
C VAL A 17 -25.89 -28.63 35.90
N VAL A 18 -25.62 -29.86 36.36
CA VAL A 18 -24.45 -30.64 35.92
C VAL A 18 -24.52 -30.92 34.41
N SER A 19 -25.69 -31.31 33.91
CA SER A 19 -25.92 -31.50 32.47
C SER A 19 -25.68 -30.20 31.67
N ALA A 20 -26.23 -29.07 32.13
CA ALA A 20 -26.02 -27.77 31.48
C ALA A 20 -24.54 -27.35 31.46
N VAL A 21 -23.81 -27.54 32.56
CA VAL A 21 -22.37 -27.24 32.63
C VAL A 21 -21.56 -28.15 31.70
N PHE A 22 -21.89 -29.44 31.61
CA PHE A 22 -21.24 -30.37 30.68
C PHE A 22 -21.51 -29.97 29.21
N TRP A 23 -22.75 -29.66 28.86
CA TRP A 23 -23.11 -29.19 27.52
C TRP A 23 -22.45 -27.86 27.15
N VAL A 24 -22.31 -26.92 28.10
CA VAL A 24 -21.57 -25.66 27.88
C VAL A 24 -20.08 -25.93 27.73
N LEU A 25 -19.48 -26.81 28.54
CA LEU A 25 -18.07 -27.18 28.41
C LEU A 25 -17.77 -27.88 27.07
N GLU A 26 -18.64 -28.79 26.61
CA GLU A 26 -18.45 -29.45 25.33
C GLU A 26 -18.72 -28.50 24.14
N LEU A 27 -19.69 -27.58 24.25
CA LEU A 27 -19.87 -26.50 23.28
C LEU A 27 -18.64 -25.58 23.23
N CYS A 28 -18.07 -25.23 24.38
CA CYS A 28 -16.83 -24.46 24.47
C CYS A 28 -15.62 -25.21 23.93
N LEU A 29 -15.51 -26.54 24.14
CA LEU A 29 -14.45 -27.36 23.53
C LEU A 29 -14.62 -27.45 22.02
N ARG A 30 -15.84 -27.66 21.51
CA ARG A 30 -16.12 -27.68 20.06
C ARG A 30 -15.85 -26.31 19.43
N LEU A 31 -16.15 -25.21 20.12
CA LEU A 31 -15.82 -23.84 19.70
C LEU A 31 -14.31 -23.53 19.74
N THR A 32 -13.56 -24.03 20.74
CA THR A 32 -12.09 -23.86 20.77
C THR A 32 -11.39 -24.75 19.74
N VAL A 33 -11.90 -25.95 19.46
CA VAL A 33 -11.39 -26.76 18.34
C VAL A 33 -11.71 -26.12 16.98
N LEU A 34 -12.92 -25.59 16.78
CA LEU A 34 -13.31 -24.86 15.56
C LEU A 34 -12.51 -23.56 15.34
N THR A 35 -12.07 -22.89 16.41
CA THR A 35 -11.17 -21.72 16.32
C THR A 35 -9.67 -22.10 16.30
N SER A 36 -9.33 -23.38 16.50
CA SER A 36 -7.94 -23.89 16.38
C SER A 36 -7.58 -24.40 14.98
N VAL A 37 -8.57 -24.59 14.10
CA VAL A 37 -8.32 -24.47 12.67
C VAL A 37 -7.86 -23.04 12.43
N ARG A 38 -6.69 -22.85 11.81
CA ARG A 38 -6.31 -21.53 11.28
C ARG A 38 -7.39 -21.11 10.30
N ILE A 39 -8.30 -20.24 10.73
CA ILE A 39 -8.99 -19.34 9.82
C ILE A 39 -7.87 -18.51 9.19
N VAL A 40 -7.47 -18.89 7.98
CA VAL A 40 -6.59 -18.07 7.16
C VAL A 40 -7.27 -16.71 7.06
N GLY A 41 -6.58 -15.65 7.51
CA GLY A 41 -7.18 -14.33 7.74
C GLY A 41 -7.76 -13.67 6.48
N ALA A 42 -7.51 -14.25 5.32
CA ALA A 42 -8.16 -13.98 4.06
C ALA A 42 -8.99 -15.21 3.63
N GLY A 43 -10.31 -15.02 3.48
CA GLY A 43 -11.21 -16.04 2.96
C GLY A 43 -10.88 -16.46 1.52
N TYR A 44 -11.61 -17.44 0.99
CA TYR A 44 -11.32 -18.00 -0.33
C TYR A 44 -11.27 -16.94 -1.44
N VAL A 45 -10.35 -17.11 -2.38
CA VAL A 45 -10.21 -16.24 -3.56
C VAL A 45 -10.44 -17.06 -4.82
N TYR A 46 -11.31 -16.56 -5.70
CA TYR A 46 -11.49 -17.11 -7.04
C TYR A 46 -10.66 -16.31 -8.04
N ILE A 47 -10.01 -16.97 -8.99
CA ILE A 47 -9.30 -16.30 -10.10
C ILE A 47 -10.19 -16.42 -11.35
N HIS A 48 -10.48 -15.30 -12.00
CA HIS A 48 -11.13 -15.32 -13.31
C HIS A 48 -10.23 -15.99 -14.36
N ASP A 49 -10.77 -17.00 -15.03
CA ASP A 49 -10.20 -17.54 -16.26
C ASP A 49 -10.44 -16.55 -17.41
N LEU A 50 -9.52 -15.60 -17.54
CA LEU A 50 -9.56 -14.56 -18.56
C LEU A 50 -9.13 -15.11 -19.92
N PRO A 51 -9.75 -14.66 -21.04
CA PRO A 51 -9.21 -14.88 -22.37
C PRO A 51 -7.72 -14.50 -22.43
N SER A 52 -6.89 -15.36 -23.04
CA SER A 52 -5.42 -15.26 -23.04
C SER A 52 -4.86 -13.90 -23.45
N ARG A 53 -5.62 -13.13 -24.25
CA ARG A 53 -5.23 -11.77 -24.70
C ARG A 53 -4.97 -10.80 -23.56
N PHE A 54 -5.55 -11.06 -22.38
CA PHE A 54 -5.39 -10.23 -21.20
C PHE A 54 -4.15 -10.54 -20.36
N ASN A 55 -3.40 -11.61 -20.67
CA ASN A 55 -2.20 -12.00 -19.91
C ASN A 55 -1.22 -12.89 -20.70
N GLU A 56 -1.61 -14.09 -21.12
CA GLU A 56 -0.72 -15.10 -21.68
C GLU A 56 -0.24 -14.78 -23.10
N ASP A 57 -1.09 -14.15 -23.94
CA ASP A 57 -0.64 -13.65 -25.25
C ASP A 57 0.35 -12.48 -25.10
N ILE A 58 0.18 -11.62 -24.08
CA ILE A 58 1.10 -10.50 -23.80
C ILE A 58 2.49 -11.04 -23.41
N LEU A 59 2.55 -12.12 -22.63
CA LEU A 59 3.82 -12.79 -22.32
C LEU A 59 4.44 -13.47 -23.54
N ARG A 60 3.63 -14.18 -24.35
CA ARG A 60 4.13 -14.83 -25.59
C ARG A 60 4.59 -13.81 -26.64
N GLY A 61 3.94 -12.65 -26.70
CA GLY A 61 4.27 -11.52 -27.57
C GLY A 61 5.23 -10.48 -26.97
N CYS A 62 5.94 -10.80 -25.88
CA CYS A 62 6.72 -9.82 -25.10
C CYS A 62 7.73 -8.99 -25.91
N GLY A 63 8.25 -9.52 -27.02
CA GLY A 63 9.18 -8.79 -27.91
C GLY A 63 8.54 -7.60 -28.64
N ALA A 64 7.21 -7.56 -28.77
CA ALA A 64 6.48 -6.45 -29.41
C ALA A 64 6.62 -5.13 -28.64
N ALA A 65 6.90 -5.18 -27.33
CA ALA A 65 7.21 -3.99 -26.54
C ALA A 65 8.60 -3.39 -26.84
N GLY A 66 9.43 -4.03 -27.69
CA GLY A 66 10.88 -3.83 -27.78
C GLY A 66 11.39 -2.40 -28.05
N ARG A 67 10.56 -1.48 -28.59
CA ARG A 67 10.92 -0.05 -28.68
C ARG A 67 10.76 0.72 -27.37
N ARG A 68 9.82 0.31 -26.52
CA ARG A 68 9.38 1.00 -25.29
C ARG A 68 9.84 0.29 -24.01
N TRP A 69 9.96 -1.03 -24.07
CA TRP A 69 10.52 -1.90 -23.02
C TRP A 69 11.40 -2.97 -23.70
N PRO A 70 12.67 -2.64 -24.06
CA PRO A 70 13.52 -3.49 -24.88
C PRO A 70 13.74 -4.92 -24.36
N ASP A 71 13.83 -5.08 -23.03
CA ASP A 71 14.15 -6.35 -22.39
C ASP A 71 12.94 -7.07 -21.75
N MET A 72 11.70 -6.71 -22.15
CA MET A 72 10.48 -7.16 -21.47
C MET A 72 10.39 -8.69 -21.34
N CYS A 73 10.82 -9.45 -22.35
CA CYS A 73 10.83 -10.91 -22.31
C CYS A 73 11.72 -11.49 -21.19
N ASN A 74 12.87 -10.86 -20.93
CA ASN A 74 13.75 -11.28 -19.84
C ASN A 74 13.20 -10.84 -18.48
N ASP A 75 12.61 -9.66 -18.41
CA ASP A 75 12.00 -9.11 -17.19
C ASP A 75 10.75 -9.87 -16.73
N VAL A 76 9.92 -10.38 -17.66
CA VAL A 76 8.75 -11.22 -17.32
C VAL A 76 9.09 -12.69 -17.04
N SER A 77 10.34 -13.11 -17.29
CA SER A 77 10.79 -14.48 -17.02
C SER A 77 10.71 -14.82 -15.52
N ASN A 78 10.77 -16.12 -15.19
CA ASN A 78 10.63 -16.63 -13.83
C ASN A 78 9.33 -16.20 -13.10
N GLY A 79 8.27 -15.87 -13.84
CA GLY A 79 7.01 -15.37 -13.28
C GLY A 79 7.09 -13.90 -12.85
N GLY A 80 7.70 -13.04 -13.67
CA GLY A 80 7.89 -11.61 -13.41
C GLY A 80 9.10 -11.27 -12.52
N LEU A 81 9.86 -12.26 -12.05
CA LEU A 81 11.07 -11.99 -11.25
C LEU A 81 12.23 -11.45 -12.07
N GLY A 82 12.23 -11.71 -13.38
CA GLY A 82 13.37 -11.43 -14.26
C GLY A 82 14.41 -12.55 -14.28
N ARG A 83 15.56 -12.30 -14.91
CA ARG A 83 16.69 -13.25 -14.91
C ARG A 83 17.27 -13.40 -13.49
N PRO A 84 17.66 -14.61 -13.05
CA PRO A 84 18.38 -14.78 -11.80
C PRO A 84 19.75 -14.10 -11.91
N LEU A 85 20.18 -13.39 -10.87
CA LEU A 85 21.51 -12.78 -10.84
C LEU A 85 22.59 -13.87 -10.65
N ASP A 86 23.78 -13.60 -11.17
CA ASP A 86 24.94 -14.50 -11.24
C ASP A 86 26.21 -13.91 -10.59
N GLY A 87 26.15 -12.66 -10.11
CA GLY A 87 27.33 -11.83 -9.80
C GLY A 87 27.61 -11.52 -8.32
N VAL A 88 28.86 -11.12 -8.06
CA VAL A 88 29.36 -10.76 -6.72
C VAL A 88 29.01 -9.31 -6.37
N ALA A 89 28.21 -9.10 -5.32
CA ALA A 89 28.17 -7.79 -4.66
C ALA A 89 29.52 -7.49 -3.98
N GLY A 90 30.02 -6.26 -4.14
CA GLY A 90 31.35 -5.78 -3.72
C GLY A 90 31.63 -5.71 -2.20
N ASP A 91 31.06 -6.64 -1.45
CA ASP A 91 31.15 -6.81 0.00
C ASP A 91 31.00 -8.29 0.42
N GLY A 92 31.44 -9.24 -0.44
CA GLY A 92 31.95 -10.55 -0.01
C GLY A 92 31.01 -11.76 -0.09
N ALA A 93 29.76 -11.59 -0.50
CA ALA A 93 28.89 -12.73 -0.85
C ALA A 93 27.99 -12.39 -2.04
N ALA A 94 27.93 -13.30 -3.00
CA ALA A 94 27.29 -13.09 -4.29
C ALA A 94 25.77 -12.93 -4.20
N LEU A 95 25.24 -11.97 -4.97
CA LEU A 95 23.80 -11.80 -5.12
C LEU A 95 23.37 -12.73 -6.24
N THR A 96 23.09 -13.98 -5.89
CA THR A 96 22.74 -15.01 -6.86
C THR A 96 21.26 -15.36 -6.79
N GLY A 97 20.71 -15.86 -7.90
CA GLY A 97 19.37 -16.46 -7.94
C GLY A 97 19.17 -17.57 -6.91
N ALA A 98 20.23 -18.31 -6.59
CA ALA A 98 20.24 -19.33 -5.54
C ALA A 98 20.01 -18.76 -4.12
N ASN A 99 20.26 -17.46 -3.90
CA ASN A 99 19.99 -16.73 -2.67
C ASN A 99 18.81 -15.74 -2.81
N GLY A 100 17.94 -15.94 -3.81
CA GLY A 100 16.75 -15.12 -4.02
C GLY A 100 16.98 -13.79 -4.77
N TRP A 101 18.08 -13.62 -5.52
CA TRP A 101 18.36 -12.36 -6.22
C TRP A 101 18.08 -12.43 -7.72
N TYR A 102 17.30 -11.46 -8.22
CA TYR A 102 16.90 -11.39 -9.62
C TYR A 102 17.00 -9.97 -10.21
N ALA A 103 17.16 -9.90 -11.52
CA ALA A 103 17.06 -8.69 -12.34
C ALA A 103 15.59 -8.28 -12.52
N THR A 104 14.87 -8.11 -11.43
CA THR A 104 13.43 -7.79 -11.44
C THR A 104 13.19 -6.40 -12.00
N HIS A 105 12.23 -6.24 -12.90
CA HIS A 105 11.84 -4.92 -13.39
C HIS A 105 10.87 -4.21 -12.44
N GLN A 106 10.98 -2.88 -12.35
CA GLN A 106 10.17 -2.08 -11.44
C GLN A 106 8.66 -2.08 -11.74
N PHE A 107 8.27 -2.50 -12.94
CA PHE A 107 6.87 -2.58 -13.39
C PHE A 107 6.38 -4.02 -13.63
N ALA A 108 7.05 -5.04 -13.10
CA ALA A 108 6.68 -6.44 -13.30
C ALA A 108 5.60 -6.97 -12.32
N LEU A 109 5.00 -6.08 -11.52
CA LEU A 109 4.14 -6.47 -10.38
C LEU A 109 2.93 -7.33 -10.78
N ASP A 110 2.30 -7.10 -11.94
CA ASP A 110 1.15 -7.87 -12.43
C ASP A 110 1.49 -9.36 -12.55
N ALA A 111 2.64 -9.66 -13.17
CA ALA A 111 3.13 -11.02 -13.38
C ALA A 111 3.59 -11.67 -12.08
N ILE A 112 4.30 -10.94 -11.21
CA ILE A 112 4.75 -11.45 -9.90
C ILE A 112 3.54 -11.78 -9.04
N PHE A 113 2.55 -10.88 -8.97
CA PHE A 113 1.36 -11.06 -8.15
C PHE A 113 0.49 -12.20 -8.68
N HIS A 114 0.31 -12.32 -10.00
CA HIS A 114 -0.42 -13.46 -10.59
C HIS A 114 0.31 -14.79 -10.35
N ALA A 115 1.65 -14.82 -10.46
CA ALA A 115 2.45 -16.01 -10.16
C ALA A 115 2.37 -16.43 -8.68
N ARG A 116 2.25 -15.47 -7.75
CA ARG A 116 1.93 -15.73 -6.33
C ARG A 116 0.48 -16.21 -6.15
N MET A 117 -0.50 -15.54 -6.76
CA MET A 117 -1.92 -15.93 -6.69
C MET A 117 -2.16 -17.36 -7.13
N ARG A 118 -1.55 -17.82 -8.25
CA ARG A 118 -1.65 -19.22 -8.75
C ARG A 118 -1.15 -20.28 -7.75
N ARG A 119 -0.57 -19.89 -6.61
CA ARG A 119 -0.04 -20.76 -5.54
C ARG A 119 -0.59 -20.41 -4.15
N TYR A 120 -1.63 -19.57 -4.09
CA TYR A 120 -2.28 -19.20 -2.85
C TYR A 120 -3.11 -20.39 -2.31
N GLU A 121 -2.99 -20.69 -1.01
CA GLU A 121 -3.62 -21.89 -0.43
C GLU A 121 -5.15 -21.83 -0.41
N CYS A 122 -5.71 -20.63 -0.20
CA CYS A 122 -7.16 -20.46 -0.18
C CYS A 122 -7.69 -20.04 -1.56
N LEU A 123 -7.14 -20.60 -2.64
CA LEU A 123 -7.84 -20.59 -3.92
C LEU A 123 -9.05 -21.51 -3.88
N THR A 124 -10.13 -21.10 -4.54
CA THR A 124 -11.32 -21.91 -4.79
C THR A 124 -11.64 -21.94 -6.29
N ASN A 125 -12.14 -23.07 -6.76
CA ASN A 125 -12.75 -23.19 -8.09
C ASN A 125 -14.25 -22.84 -8.07
N ASP A 126 -14.87 -22.84 -6.88
CA ASP A 126 -16.23 -22.36 -6.67
C ASP A 126 -16.20 -20.86 -6.36
N SER A 127 -16.60 -20.05 -7.34
CA SER A 127 -16.66 -18.60 -7.21
C SER A 127 -17.73 -18.13 -6.21
N SER A 128 -18.75 -18.97 -5.92
CA SER A 128 -19.81 -18.64 -4.95
C SER A 128 -19.30 -18.58 -3.51
N ALA A 129 -18.34 -19.45 -3.15
CA ALA A 129 -17.66 -19.49 -1.86
C ALA A 129 -16.54 -18.43 -1.69
N ALA A 130 -16.18 -17.70 -2.76
CA ALA A 130 -15.08 -16.75 -2.74
C ALA A 130 -15.44 -15.41 -2.06
N ALA A 131 -14.60 -15.00 -1.11
CA ALA A 131 -14.65 -13.70 -0.44
C ALA A 131 -14.11 -12.55 -1.32
N ALA A 132 -13.25 -12.86 -2.30
CA ALA A 132 -12.77 -11.91 -3.30
C ALA A 132 -12.51 -12.61 -4.64
N VAL A 133 -12.51 -11.84 -5.72
CA VAL A 133 -12.35 -12.31 -7.10
C VAL A 133 -11.17 -11.61 -7.77
N PHE A 134 -10.10 -12.34 -8.07
CA PHE A 134 -8.92 -11.81 -8.74
C PHE A 134 -9.11 -11.78 -10.25
N VAL A 135 -8.79 -10.63 -10.86
CA VAL A 135 -8.80 -10.40 -12.31
C VAL A 135 -7.34 -10.32 -12.79
N PRO A 136 -6.77 -11.39 -13.35
CA PRO A 136 -5.36 -11.44 -13.78
C PRO A 136 -5.12 -10.71 -15.11
N PHE A 137 -5.51 -9.44 -15.23
CA PHE A 137 -5.22 -8.60 -16.39
C PHE A 137 -3.84 -7.94 -16.25
N TYR A 138 -3.02 -8.02 -17.29
CA TYR A 138 -1.64 -7.56 -17.33
C TYR A 138 -1.53 -6.10 -17.78
N ALA A 139 -2.25 -5.21 -17.09
CA ALA A 139 -2.39 -3.80 -17.42
C ALA A 139 -1.06 -3.06 -17.57
N GLY A 140 -0.07 -3.33 -16.69
CA GLY A 140 1.24 -2.69 -16.73
C GLY A 140 2.07 -3.04 -17.98
N PHE A 141 1.81 -4.20 -18.57
CA PHE A 141 2.44 -4.69 -19.79
C PHE A 141 1.66 -4.27 -21.05
N ASP A 142 0.33 -4.31 -21.00
CA ASP A 142 -0.58 -3.76 -22.02
C ASP A 142 -0.26 -2.28 -22.31
N TYR A 143 -0.08 -1.48 -21.26
CA TYR A 143 0.43 -0.10 -21.36
C TYR A 143 1.75 -0.03 -22.14
N ALA A 144 2.71 -0.93 -21.89
CA ALA A 144 4.02 -0.88 -22.53
C ALA A 144 4.00 -1.28 -24.02
N LEU A 145 2.98 -2.03 -24.45
CA LEU A 145 2.73 -2.33 -25.85
C LEU A 145 2.15 -1.11 -26.59
N HIS A 146 1.26 -0.35 -25.94
CA HIS A 146 0.39 0.63 -26.61
C HIS A 146 0.60 2.11 -26.24
N CYS A 147 1.37 2.43 -25.20
CA CYS A 147 1.57 3.80 -24.71
C CYS A 147 3.06 4.16 -24.56
N GLY A 148 3.43 5.39 -24.92
CA GLY A 148 4.72 5.98 -24.59
C GLY A 148 5.77 5.94 -25.70
N GLY A 149 5.33 6.02 -26.97
CA GLY A 149 6.21 6.58 -28.01
C GLY A 149 6.31 8.09 -27.84
N GLY A 150 7.47 8.69 -28.12
CA GLY A 150 7.70 10.14 -27.95
C GLY A 150 7.00 11.03 -28.99
N ASP A 151 6.24 10.43 -29.90
CA ASP A 151 5.58 11.04 -31.04
C ASP A 151 4.06 11.00 -30.82
N GLY A 152 3.35 12.09 -31.14
CA GLY A 152 1.95 12.34 -30.74
C GLY A 152 0.86 11.47 -31.40
N ASP A 153 1.21 10.28 -31.90
CA ASP A 153 0.39 9.37 -32.72
C ASP A 153 0.00 8.05 -32.00
N ASP A 154 0.13 7.96 -30.67
CA ASP A 154 -0.42 6.80 -29.92
C ASP A 154 -1.97 6.79 -30.03
N ASP A 155 -2.51 5.98 -30.95
CA ASP A 155 -3.95 5.84 -31.21
C ASP A 155 -4.74 5.52 -29.93
N ASN A 156 -5.57 6.47 -29.50
CA ASN A 156 -6.41 6.35 -28.31
C ASN A 156 -7.33 5.12 -28.34
N ALA A 157 -7.79 4.68 -29.53
CA ALA A 157 -8.62 3.48 -29.64
C ALA A 157 -7.80 2.21 -29.35
N ALA A 158 -6.60 2.06 -29.93
CA ALA A 158 -5.68 0.96 -29.63
C ALA A 158 -5.26 0.94 -28.15
N ARG A 159 -4.95 2.10 -27.56
CA ARG A 159 -4.58 2.22 -26.13
C ARG A 159 -5.65 1.72 -25.17
N ASP A 160 -6.91 1.98 -25.48
CA ASP A 160 -8.04 1.65 -24.60
C ASP A 160 -8.71 0.31 -24.93
N ALA A 161 -8.40 -0.30 -26.09
CA ALA A 161 -9.07 -1.47 -26.60
C ALA A 161 -9.13 -2.63 -25.59
N ALA A 162 -7.99 -3.03 -25.02
CA ALA A 162 -7.92 -4.11 -24.04
C ALA A 162 -8.70 -3.78 -22.76
N SER A 163 -8.60 -2.55 -22.26
CA SER A 163 -9.30 -2.08 -21.06
C SER A 163 -10.83 -2.08 -21.24
N LEU A 164 -11.30 -1.61 -22.39
CA LEU A 164 -12.72 -1.62 -22.77
C LEU A 164 -13.26 -3.04 -22.92
N ASP A 165 -12.49 -3.92 -23.56
CA ASP A 165 -12.88 -5.32 -23.76
C ASP A 165 -12.90 -6.13 -22.45
N LEU A 166 -11.95 -5.88 -21.55
CA LEU A 166 -11.97 -6.46 -20.21
C LEU A 166 -13.24 -6.04 -19.46
N ALA A 167 -13.56 -4.74 -19.45
CA ALA A 167 -14.76 -4.24 -18.81
C ALA A 167 -16.04 -4.88 -19.40
N ARG A 168 -16.14 -4.97 -20.73
CA ARG A 168 -17.25 -5.66 -21.43
C ARG A 168 -17.33 -7.15 -21.06
N TRP A 169 -16.20 -7.83 -20.91
CA TRP A 169 -16.15 -9.25 -20.54
C TRP A 169 -16.59 -9.49 -19.10
N LEU A 170 -16.08 -8.68 -18.16
CA LEU A 170 -16.35 -8.74 -16.73
C LEU A 170 -17.84 -8.56 -16.42
N VAL A 171 -18.49 -7.51 -16.95
CA VAL A 171 -19.91 -7.23 -16.63
C VAL A 171 -20.89 -8.32 -17.07
N ARG A 172 -20.45 -9.27 -17.91
CA ARG A 172 -21.25 -10.43 -18.36
C ARG A 172 -21.07 -11.67 -17.47
N ARG A 173 -20.11 -11.67 -16.55
CA ARG A 173 -19.80 -12.80 -15.64
C ARG A 173 -20.84 -12.91 -14.50
N PRO A 174 -21.22 -14.13 -14.06
CA PRO A 174 -22.10 -14.29 -12.90
C PRO A 174 -21.48 -13.71 -11.61
N GLU A 175 -20.16 -13.82 -11.43
CA GLU A 175 -19.41 -13.22 -10.33
C GLU A 175 -19.63 -11.71 -10.26
N TRP A 176 -19.64 -11.03 -11.41
CA TRP A 176 -19.87 -9.59 -11.47
C TRP A 176 -21.30 -9.20 -11.08
N ARG A 177 -22.31 -9.99 -11.49
CA ARG A 177 -23.71 -9.71 -11.16
C ARG A 177 -23.98 -9.79 -9.66
N ARG A 178 -23.25 -10.65 -8.93
CA ARG A 178 -23.38 -10.81 -7.47
C ARG A 178 -23.04 -9.52 -6.69
N SER A 179 -22.01 -8.80 -7.12
CA SER A 179 -21.40 -7.71 -6.32
C SER A 179 -21.34 -6.35 -7.02
N GLY A 180 -21.65 -6.30 -8.31
CA GLY A 180 -21.38 -5.13 -9.17
C GLY A 180 -19.89 -4.81 -9.34
N GLY A 181 -18.99 -5.77 -9.05
CA GLY A 181 -17.53 -5.61 -9.11
C GLY A 181 -16.85 -5.29 -7.78
N ARG A 182 -17.61 -5.09 -6.69
CA ARG A 182 -17.05 -4.68 -5.37
C ARG A 182 -16.15 -5.72 -4.69
N ASP A 183 -16.42 -7.00 -4.95
CA ASP A 183 -15.57 -8.12 -4.51
C ASP A 183 -14.42 -8.42 -5.49
N HIS A 184 -14.33 -7.71 -6.62
CA HIS A 184 -13.25 -7.92 -7.58
C HIS A 184 -12.03 -7.04 -7.26
N PHE A 185 -10.86 -7.56 -7.64
CA PHE A 185 -9.63 -6.78 -7.64
C PHE A 185 -8.70 -7.17 -8.80
N LEU A 186 -7.90 -6.20 -9.26
CA LEU A 186 -6.82 -6.43 -10.23
C LEU A 186 -5.52 -5.80 -9.75
N VAL A 187 -4.40 -6.22 -10.33
CA VAL A 187 -3.08 -5.65 -10.09
C VAL A 187 -2.58 -5.05 -11.39
N ALA A 188 -2.12 -3.81 -11.32
CA ALA A 188 -1.66 -3.03 -12.46
C ALA A 188 -0.30 -2.41 -12.08
N GLY A 189 0.79 -3.00 -12.54
CA GLY A 189 2.14 -2.82 -11.97
C GLY A 189 2.85 -1.51 -12.28
N ARG A 190 2.10 -0.48 -12.64
CA ARG A 190 2.56 0.86 -12.97
C ARG A 190 1.91 1.90 -12.04
N THR A 191 2.26 3.16 -12.24
CA THR A 191 1.61 4.23 -11.47
C THR A 191 0.15 4.36 -11.91
N THR A 192 -0.71 4.80 -11.01
CA THR A 192 -2.11 5.18 -11.31
C THR A 192 -2.29 6.06 -12.56
N TRP A 193 -1.29 6.89 -12.90
CA TRP A 193 -1.36 7.87 -13.98
C TRP A 193 -1.22 7.22 -15.36
N ASP A 194 -0.50 6.09 -15.44
CA ASP A 194 -0.40 5.25 -16.63
C ASP A 194 -1.76 4.58 -16.97
N PHE A 195 -2.73 4.62 -16.04
CA PHE A 195 -4.09 4.08 -16.19
C PHE A 195 -5.18 5.15 -16.09
N ARG A 196 -4.80 6.42 -16.29
CA ARG A 196 -5.67 7.60 -16.32
C ARG A 196 -5.35 8.44 -17.57
N ARG A 197 -5.94 9.64 -17.69
CA ARG A 197 -5.72 10.54 -18.84
C ARG A 197 -4.22 10.74 -19.10
N ARG A 198 -3.79 10.54 -20.36
CA ARG A 198 -2.39 10.45 -20.87
C ARG A 198 -1.74 9.06 -20.79
N GLY A 199 -2.34 8.11 -20.08
CA GLY A 199 -2.07 6.66 -20.16
C GLY A 199 -3.19 5.91 -20.88
N THR A 200 -3.52 4.69 -20.44
CA THR A 200 -4.80 4.04 -20.81
C THR A 200 -5.94 4.60 -19.94
N ASN A 201 -7.19 4.48 -20.36
CA ASN A 201 -8.35 4.93 -19.57
C ASN A 201 -8.88 3.88 -18.57
N LEU A 202 -8.11 2.82 -18.26
CA LEU A 202 -8.53 1.69 -17.42
C LEU A 202 -9.22 2.12 -16.11
N LEU A 203 -8.58 2.95 -15.28
CA LEU A 203 -9.14 3.41 -13.99
C LEU A 203 -10.28 4.41 -14.14
N LEU A 204 -10.53 4.91 -15.36
CA LEU A 204 -11.64 5.82 -15.64
C LEU A 204 -12.92 5.07 -16.04
N LEU A 205 -12.84 3.80 -16.44
CA LEU A 205 -13.98 2.99 -16.86
C LEU A 205 -14.96 2.72 -15.69
N PRO A 206 -16.28 2.89 -15.88
CA PRO A 206 -17.27 2.72 -14.81
C PRO A 206 -17.23 1.38 -14.09
N ALA A 207 -17.00 0.28 -14.83
CA ALA A 207 -16.85 -1.05 -14.25
C ALA A 207 -15.61 -1.13 -13.34
N ILE A 208 -14.47 -0.63 -13.81
CA ILE A 208 -13.20 -0.70 -13.07
C ILE A 208 -13.23 0.16 -11.81
N ARG A 209 -13.96 1.28 -11.79
CA ARG A 209 -14.15 2.10 -10.58
C ARG A 209 -14.83 1.36 -9.41
N ASN A 210 -15.59 0.31 -9.69
CA ASN A 210 -16.24 -0.49 -8.65
C ASN A 210 -15.34 -1.55 -8.01
N MET A 211 -14.20 -1.90 -8.63
CA MET A 211 -13.25 -2.89 -8.12
C MET A 211 -12.04 -2.23 -7.47
N THR A 212 -11.33 -2.97 -6.62
CA THR A 212 -10.07 -2.48 -6.02
C THR A 212 -8.90 -2.73 -6.97
N VAL A 213 -8.06 -1.70 -7.19
CA VAL A 213 -6.93 -1.82 -8.12
C VAL A 213 -5.61 -1.61 -7.39
N LEU A 214 -4.75 -2.62 -7.38
CA LEU A 214 -3.43 -2.54 -6.75
C LEU A 214 -2.43 -1.95 -7.75
N VAL A 215 -1.77 -0.85 -7.38
CA VAL A 215 -0.81 -0.10 -8.23
C VAL A 215 0.51 0.12 -7.49
N VAL A 216 1.62 0.45 -8.19
CA VAL A 216 2.88 0.78 -7.48
C VAL A 216 2.88 2.20 -6.89
N GLU A 217 1.99 3.08 -7.36
CA GLU A 217 1.74 4.40 -6.78
C GLU A 217 0.28 4.84 -7.03
N SER A 218 -0.42 5.28 -5.98
CA SER A 218 -1.85 5.67 -5.98
C SER A 218 -2.07 7.15 -6.29
N SER A 219 -3.23 7.46 -6.89
CA SER A 219 -3.66 8.80 -7.30
C SER A 219 -4.15 9.65 -6.16
N ASN A 220 -4.65 9.01 -5.09
CA ASN A 220 -5.04 9.69 -3.88
C ASN A 220 -4.19 9.19 -2.70
N PRO A 221 -2.93 9.66 -2.58
CA PRO A 221 -2.14 9.48 -1.37
C PRO A 221 -2.96 9.94 -0.16
N GLY A 222 -3.31 9.01 0.73
CA GLY A 222 -4.14 9.27 1.91
C GLY A 222 -5.49 8.54 1.93
N GLY A 223 -5.96 7.95 0.83
CA GLY A 223 -7.14 7.08 0.80
C GLY A 223 -8.52 7.77 0.78
N ALA A 224 -8.61 9.01 0.30
CA ALA A 224 -9.91 9.63 -0.03
C ALA A 224 -10.36 9.21 -1.43
N ALA A 225 -11.63 8.79 -1.56
CA ALA A 225 -12.40 8.65 -2.81
C ALA A 225 -11.82 7.85 -4.02
N GLY A 226 -10.65 7.21 -3.89
CA GLY A 226 -10.03 6.38 -4.93
C GLY A 226 -10.35 4.88 -4.79
N ASN A 227 -10.37 4.16 -5.90
CA ASN A 227 -10.44 2.70 -5.93
C ASN A 227 -9.05 2.03 -6.08
N ASP A 228 -8.01 2.81 -6.39
CA ASP A 228 -6.62 2.37 -6.49
C ASP A 228 -5.84 2.48 -5.16
N VAL A 229 -5.03 1.46 -4.85
CA VAL A 229 -4.26 1.32 -3.60
C VAL A 229 -2.79 1.02 -3.92
N ALA A 230 -1.87 1.71 -3.25
CA ALA A 230 -0.43 1.56 -3.50
C ALA A 230 0.19 0.36 -2.77
N VAL A 231 0.84 -0.52 -3.52
CA VAL A 231 1.64 -1.67 -3.08
C VAL A 231 3.13 -1.37 -3.38
N PRO A 232 4.09 -1.76 -2.52
CA PRO A 232 5.53 -1.62 -2.77
C PRO A 232 5.97 -2.00 -4.19
N TYR A 233 6.86 -1.19 -4.77
CA TYR A 233 7.54 -1.53 -6.01
C TYR A 233 8.31 -2.86 -5.86
N PRO A 234 8.29 -3.75 -6.86
CA PRO A 234 9.16 -4.93 -6.88
C PRO A 234 10.63 -4.56 -6.72
N THR A 235 11.28 -5.15 -5.71
CA THR A 235 12.74 -5.06 -5.51
C THR A 235 13.45 -6.23 -6.20
N SER A 236 14.79 -6.28 -6.14
CA SER A 236 15.56 -7.43 -6.67
C SER A 236 15.67 -8.62 -5.71
N PHE A 237 15.14 -8.54 -4.49
CA PHE A 237 15.25 -9.60 -3.48
C PHE A 237 13.92 -10.34 -3.27
N HIS A 238 13.92 -11.59 -3.71
CA HIS A 238 12.81 -12.53 -3.73
C HIS A 238 13.18 -13.80 -2.97
N PRO A 239 13.22 -13.76 -1.62
CA PRO A 239 13.56 -14.92 -0.80
C PRO A 239 12.54 -16.04 -0.98
N ARG A 240 12.98 -17.29 -0.89
CA ARG A 240 12.09 -18.46 -0.92
C ARG A 240 11.68 -18.96 0.46
N THR A 241 12.41 -18.55 1.50
CA THR A 241 12.27 -19.06 2.87
C THR A 241 12.53 -17.97 3.91
N ASP A 242 11.93 -18.11 5.09
CA ASP A 242 12.22 -17.25 6.26
C ASP A 242 13.73 -17.24 6.58
N ALA A 243 14.41 -18.37 6.37
CA ALA A 243 15.85 -18.51 6.60
C ALA A 243 16.69 -17.60 5.68
N GLU A 244 16.28 -17.38 4.42
CA GLU A 244 16.92 -16.43 3.50
C GLU A 244 16.70 -14.99 3.95
N VAL A 245 15.48 -14.61 4.35
CA VAL A 245 15.18 -13.30 4.93
C VAL A 245 16.08 -13.02 6.15
N LEU A 246 16.12 -13.96 7.10
CA LEU A 246 16.90 -13.84 8.33
C LEU A 246 18.42 -13.88 8.07
N ARG A 247 18.88 -14.58 7.04
CA ARG A 247 20.29 -14.56 6.58
C ARG A 247 20.64 -13.17 6.04
N TRP A 248 19.81 -12.61 5.15
CA TRP A 248 20.01 -11.28 4.58
C TRP A 248 19.98 -10.18 5.65
N GLN A 249 18.98 -10.18 6.53
CA GLN A 249 18.90 -9.23 7.65
C GLN A 249 20.10 -9.31 8.59
N ARG A 250 20.70 -10.49 8.82
CA ARG A 250 21.92 -10.63 9.63
C ARG A 250 23.15 -10.07 8.92
N ARG A 251 23.27 -10.23 7.59
CA ARG A 251 24.31 -9.56 6.78
C ARG A 251 24.17 -8.05 6.89
N ILE A 252 22.99 -7.52 6.57
CA ILE A 252 22.68 -6.08 6.54
C ILE A 252 22.89 -5.38 7.90
N ARG A 253 22.63 -6.08 9.01
CA ARG A 253 22.92 -5.60 10.38
C ARG A 253 24.42 -5.60 10.73
N ARG A 254 25.25 -6.38 10.03
CA ARG A 254 26.71 -6.44 10.18
C ARG A 254 27.46 -5.60 9.13
N SER A 255 26.79 -5.15 8.06
CA SER A 255 27.38 -4.32 7.01
C SER A 255 27.89 -2.99 7.57
N ARG A 256 29.19 -2.71 7.37
CA ARG A 256 29.81 -1.43 7.74
C ARG A 256 29.27 -0.31 6.85
N ARG A 257 28.58 0.66 7.46
CA ARG A 257 28.15 1.89 6.79
C ARG A 257 29.37 2.79 6.59
N ARG A 258 29.87 2.84 5.35
CA ARG A 258 31.02 3.64 4.92
C ARG A 258 30.63 5.10 4.66
N TRP A 259 29.38 5.34 4.24
CA TRP A 259 28.86 6.65 3.89
C TRP A 259 27.75 7.05 4.85
N LEU A 260 27.68 8.34 5.19
CA LEU A 260 26.54 8.85 5.97
C LEU A 260 25.27 8.72 5.14
N MET A 261 25.35 9.14 3.88
CA MET A 261 24.23 9.12 2.96
C MET A 261 24.63 8.66 1.55
N SER A 262 23.65 8.27 0.75
CA SER A 262 23.83 8.07 -0.69
C SER A 262 22.58 8.47 -1.47
N PHE A 263 22.79 8.92 -2.70
CA PHE A 263 21.73 9.08 -3.69
C PHE A 263 21.97 8.12 -4.85
N ALA A 264 20.92 7.45 -5.30
CA ALA A 264 20.95 6.63 -6.51
C ALA A 264 20.09 7.29 -7.60
N GLY A 265 20.70 7.62 -8.75
CA GLY A 265 19.98 8.17 -9.89
C GLY A 265 20.78 9.16 -10.74
N SER A 266 20.38 9.28 -12.01
CA SER A 266 20.98 10.17 -13.01
C SER A 266 20.40 11.59 -12.95
N PRO A 267 21.14 12.61 -13.45
CA PRO A 267 20.60 13.94 -13.74
C PRO A 267 19.43 13.91 -14.73
N ARG A 268 18.69 15.02 -14.79
CA ARG A 268 17.80 15.38 -15.90
C ARG A 268 18.40 16.58 -16.62
N ALA A 269 18.33 16.61 -17.95
CA ALA A 269 18.93 17.70 -18.74
C ALA A 269 18.09 18.99 -18.66
N ASP A 270 16.78 18.81 -18.59
CA ASP A 270 15.69 19.78 -18.68
C ASP A 270 15.26 20.37 -17.32
N ASP A 271 15.67 19.78 -16.19
CA ASP A 271 15.18 20.14 -14.85
C ASP A 271 16.33 20.25 -13.82
N GLN A 272 17.12 21.33 -13.94
CA GLN A 272 18.26 21.61 -13.05
C GLN A 272 17.85 22.14 -11.66
N LEU A 273 16.63 22.66 -11.53
CA LEU A 273 16.13 23.26 -10.28
C LEU A 273 15.39 22.27 -9.37
N SER A 274 14.98 21.10 -9.87
CA SER A 274 14.37 20.07 -9.03
C SER A 274 15.21 19.68 -7.83
N VAL A 275 14.51 19.27 -6.77
CA VAL A 275 15.10 18.65 -5.57
C VAL A 275 16.03 17.49 -5.94
N ARG A 276 15.71 16.75 -7.02
CA ARG A 276 16.58 15.67 -7.54
C ARG A 276 17.92 16.21 -8.02
N SER A 277 17.93 17.21 -8.89
CA SER A 277 19.17 17.80 -9.43
C SER A 277 19.99 18.49 -8.34
N GLN A 278 19.33 19.18 -7.40
CA GLN A 278 19.98 19.74 -6.21
C GLN A 278 20.63 18.67 -5.32
N VAL A 279 19.94 17.55 -5.07
CA VAL A 279 20.49 16.40 -4.33
C VAL A 279 21.70 15.79 -5.05
N ILE A 280 21.70 15.71 -6.39
CA ILE A 280 22.84 15.21 -7.17
C ILE A 280 24.07 16.11 -6.99
N VAL A 281 23.91 17.42 -7.19
CA VAL A 281 25.01 18.40 -7.07
C VAL A 281 25.58 18.40 -5.65
N GLN A 282 24.72 18.50 -4.63
CA GLN A 282 25.16 18.53 -3.24
C GLN A 282 25.77 17.19 -2.80
N CYS A 283 25.27 16.05 -3.29
CA CYS A 283 25.84 14.74 -2.98
C CYS A 283 27.24 14.58 -3.61
N ALA A 284 27.43 15.06 -4.84
CA ALA A 284 28.74 15.03 -5.50
C ALA A 284 29.78 15.92 -4.79
N ALA A 285 29.35 17.04 -4.20
CA ALA A 285 30.21 17.96 -3.45
C ALA A 285 30.54 17.50 -2.01
N SER A 286 29.76 16.58 -1.43
CA SER A 286 29.88 16.20 -0.03
C SER A 286 30.69 14.90 0.17
N PRO A 287 31.80 14.90 0.95
CA PRO A 287 32.54 13.67 1.26
C PRO A 287 31.73 12.68 2.13
N ALA A 288 30.60 13.12 2.70
CA ALA A 288 29.69 12.28 3.47
C ALA A 288 28.65 11.54 2.60
N CYS A 289 28.51 11.92 1.32
CA CYS A 289 27.55 11.33 0.39
C CYS A 289 28.23 10.47 -0.68
N ARG A 290 27.61 9.33 -1.03
CA ARG A 290 27.99 8.55 -2.21
C ARG A 290 26.93 8.64 -3.30
N GLN A 291 27.31 9.17 -4.46
CA GLN A 291 26.53 9.05 -5.68
C GLN A 291 26.60 7.62 -6.22
N LEU A 292 25.46 7.01 -6.50
CA LEU A 292 25.31 5.66 -7.04
C LEU A 292 24.66 5.73 -8.43
N ARG A 293 25.28 5.09 -9.43
CA ARG A 293 24.73 5.04 -10.81
C ARG A 293 23.40 4.27 -10.88
N PHE A 294 23.23 3.27 -10.03
CA PHE A 294 22.02 2.44 -9.94
C PHE A 294 21.74 2.02 -8.49
N ALA A 295 20.48 1.81 -8.16
CA ALA A 295 20.02 1.29 -6.88
C ALA A 295 20.12 -0.25 -6.85
N ALA A 296 21.32 -0.80 -6.70
CA ALA A 296 21.48 -2.20 -6.32
C ALA A 296 21.47 -2.32 -4.79
N GLY A 297 20.77 -3.32 -4.25
CA GLY A 297 20.63 -3.52 -2.81
C GLY A 297 21.96 -3.71 -2.06
N SER A 298 23.04 -4.07 -2.75
CA SER A 298 24.40 -4.12 -2.19
C SER A 298 25.05 -2.75 -2.03
N SER A 299 25.00 -1.88 -3.06
CA SER A 299 25.71 -0.60 -3.03
C SER A 299 25.11 0.37 -2.01
N GLN A 300 23.79 0.33 -1.82
CA GLN A 300 23.09 1.09 -0.78
C GLN A 300 23.32 0.53 0.65
N SER A 301 23.74 -0.74 0.80
CA SER A 301 23.99 -1.36 2.12
C SER A 301 25.20 -0.76 2.85
N GLN A 302 25.96 0.08 2.17
CA GLN A 302 27.14 0.78 2.68
C GLN A 302 26.82 2.19 3.17
N SER A 303 25.57 2.63 3.11
CA SER A 303 25.12 3.96 3.53
C SER A 303 24.14 3.86 4.70
N THR A 304 24.16 4.83 5.62
CA THR A 304 23.16 4.90 6.70
C THR A 304 21.83 5.45 6.18
N PHE A 305 21.87 6.53 5.40
CA PHE A 305 20.70 7.18 4.83
C PHE A 305 20.67 7.10 3.30
N CYS A 306 19.51 6.90 2.70
CA CYS A 306 19.34 6.86 1.24
C CYS A 306 18.35 7.94 0.82
N LEU A 307 18.83 8.92 0.07
CA LEU A 307 18.05 10.09 -0.34
C LEU A 307 17.03 9.68 -1.42
N GLN A 308 15.74 9.95 -1.18
CA GLN A 308 14.61 9.63 -2.05
C GLN A 308 13.83 10.90 -2.44
N PRO A 309 14.43 11.83 -3.19
CA PRO A 309 13.68 12.90 -3.83
C PRO A 309 12.72 12.34 -4.90
N PRO A 310 11.57 13.00 -5.14
CA PRO A 310 10.65 12.68 -6.23
C PRO A 310 11.33 12.57 -7.60
N GLY A 311 10.62 11.95 -8.54
CA GLY A 311 11.06 11.76 -9.92
C GLY A 311 9.98 12.15 -10.91
N ASP A 312 9.53 11.20 -11.72
CA ASP A 312 8.34 11.33 -12.59
C ASP A 312 7.03 11.17 -11.79
N SER A 313 7.15 10.63 -10.58
CA SER A 313 6.08 10.38 -9.61
C SER A 313 6.60 10.65 -8.19
N TYR A 314 5.74 10.52 -7.17
CA TYR A 314 6.09 10.87 -5.80
C TYR A 314 7.13 9.92 -5.20
N THR A 315 7.07 8.63 -5.54
CA THR A 315 7.91 7.56 -5.00
C THR A 315 8.65 6.83 -6.11
N ARG A 316 9.63 6.03 -5.71
CA ARG A 316 10.54 5.31 -6.59
C ARG A 316 10.84 3.95 -6.01
N ARG A 317 11.07 2.96 -6.86
CA ARG A 317 11.59 1.63 -6.47
C ARG A 317 12.80 1.71 -5.54
N SER A 318 13.69 2.68 -5.75
CA SER A 318 14.90 2.90 -4.93
C SER A 318 14.63 3.15 -3.44
N ALA A 319 13.41 3.51 -3.03
CA ALA A 319 13.01 3.58 -1.63
C ALA A 319 12.87 2.18 -1.00
N PHE A 320 12.33 1.23 -1.76
CA PHE A 320 12.16 -0.16 -1.36
C PHE A 320 13.48 -0.94 -1.44
N ASP A 321 14.28 -0.73 -2.50
CA ASP A 321 15.65 -1.28 -2.57
C ASP A 321 16.51 -0.78 -1.38
N ALA A 322 16.34 0.49 -0.96
CA ALA A 322 17.04 1.03 0.21
C ALA A 322 16.62 0.34 1.52
N MET A 323 15.31 0.11 1.72
CA MET A 323 14.81 -0.65 2.87
C MET A 323 15.34 -2.09 2.88
N VAL A 324 15.38 -2.77 1.73
CA VAL A 324 16.00 -4.10 1.59
C VAL A 324 17.50 -4.06 1.90
N ALA A 325 18.22 -3.00 1.52
CA ALA A 325 19.62 -2.75 1.88
C ALA A 325 19.84 -2.32 3.35
N GLY A 326 18.76 -2.17 4.14
CA GLY A 326 18.80 -1.59 5.49
C GLY A 326 19.36 -0.17 5.53
N CYS A 327 19.26 0.56 4.42
CA CYS A 327 19.57 1.99 4.31
C CYS A 327 18.28 2.77 4.61
N ILE A 328 18.32 3.73 5.54
CA ILE A 328 17.13 4.45 5.99
C ILE A 328 16.68 5.40 4.86
N PRO A 329 15.48 5.22 4.25
CA PRO A 329 15.03 6.11 3.20
C PRO A 329 14.69 7.50 3.76
N VAL A 330 15.23 8.54 3.15
CA VAL A 330 14.94 9.95 3.46
C VAL A 330 14.11 10.53 2.34
N PHE A 331 12.81 10.69 2.58
CA PHE A 331 11.85 11.21 1.62
C PHE A 331 11.80 12.73 1.64
N PHE A 332 11.70 13.34 0.47
CA PHE A 332 11.57 14.80 0.30
C PHE A 332 10.13 15.24 0.00
N HIS A 333 9.15 14.33 0.10
CA HIS A 333 7.74 14.63 -0.16
C HIS A 333 6.82 13.82 0.74
N GLY A 334 5.76 14.47 1.25
CA GLY A 334 4.85 13.87 2.24
C GLY A 334 4.06 12.67 1.70
N ALA A 335 3.71 12.68 0.41
CA ALA A 335 2.98 11.58 -0.22
C ALA A 335 3.75 10.25 -0.13
N SER A 336 5.01 10.28 -0.55
CA SER A 336 5.94 9.14 -0.55
C SER A 336 6.23 8.64 0.86
N ALA A 337 6.35 9.57 1.82
CA ALA A 337 6.74 9.25 3.19
C ALA A 337 5.62 8.63 4.05
N ARG A 338 4.34 9.00 3.81
CA ARG A 338 3.25 8.70 4.77
C ARG A 338 1.92 8.29 4.14
N LEU A 339 1.67 8.62 2.88
CA LEU A 339 0.31 8.63 2.34
C LEU A 339 0.05 7.59 1.24
N GLN A 340 1.09 7.17 0.52
CA GLN A 340 0.98 6.12 -0.51
C GLN A 340 0.72 4.74 0.12
N TYR A 341 1.72 4.17 0.81
CA TYR A 341 1.73 2.76 1.19
C TYR A 341 1.08 2.49 2.56
N ARG A 342 -0.12 3.04 2.81
CA ARG A 342 -0.79 2.98 4.13
C ARG A 342 -1.10 1.57 4.66
N TRP A 343 -1.14 0.57 3.78
CA TRP A 343 -1.27 -0.85 4.18
C TRP A 343 0.06 -1.47 4.61
N HIS A 344 1.19 -1.02 4.04
CA HIS A 344 2.51 -1.64 4.17
C HIS A 344 3.48 -0.85 5.06
N LEU A 345 3.12 0.38 5.44
CA LEU A 345 3.90 1.25 6.32
C LEU A 345 3.04 1.69 7.51
N PRO A 346 3.59 1.70 8.73
CA PRO A 346 2.82 2.03 9.93
C PRO A 346 2.31 3.48 9.89
N ALA A 347 1.03 3.66 10.22
CA ALA A 347 0.46 4.99 10.37
C ALA A 347 1.17 5.76 11.49
N THR A 348 1.73 6.93 11.18
CA THR A 348 2.32 7.81 12.19
C THR A 348 1.23 8.33 13.13
N SER A 349 1.29 7.94 14.40
CA SER A 349 0.38 8.43 15.45
C SER A 349 0.39 9.97 15.52
N PRO A 350 -0.77 10.65 15.54
CA PRO A 350 -0.83 12.11 15.68
C PRO A 350 -0.33 12.66 17.03
N ARG A 351 -0.01 11.79 18.00
CA ARG A 351 0.35 12.21 19.37
C ARG A 351 1.74 12.83 19.53
N THR A 352 2.63 12.75 18.53
CA THR A 352 3.94 13.42 18.57
C THR A 352 3.86 14.91 18.21
N ARG A 353 2.86 15.62 18.75
CA ARG A 353 2.85 17.09 18.79
C ARG A 353 3.68 17.52 20.00
N CYS A 354 5.00 17.58 19.83
CA CYS A 354 5.94 17.94 20.90
C CYS A 354 5.69 19.39 21.39
N SER A 355 4.83 19.54 22.39
CA SER A 355 4.69 20.79 23.13
C SER A 355 5.96 21.04 23.96
N TYR A 356 6.68 22.10 23.63
CA TYR A 356 7.84 22.54 24.41
C TYR A 356 7.36 23.21 25.70
N ARG A 357 7.23 22.45 26.79
CA ARG A 357 7.30 23.00 28.15
C ARG A 357 8.68 22.74 28.74
N ARG A 358 9.32 23.84 29.14
CA ARG A 358 10.71 23.94 29.60
C ARG A 358 10.82 23.49 31.06
N THR A 359 10.72 22.19 31.30
CA THR A 359 10.98 21.56 32.62
C THR A 359 11.85 20.32 32.47
N THR A 360 12.82 20.18 33.36
CA THR A 360 13.88 19.17 33.37
C THR A 360 13.33 17.74 33.45
N TRP A 361 13.68 16.91 32.47
CA TRP A 361 13.40 15.47 32.52
C TRP A 361 14.40 14.76 33.45
N ARG A 362 13.91 14.24 34.58
CA ARG A 362 14.60 13.22 35.38
C ARG A 362 14.15 11.86 34.84
N GLY A 363 15.08 11.06 34.33
CA GLY A 363 14.75 9.87 33.55
C GLY A 363 14.10 8.73 34.33
N ARG A 364 13.19 8.02 33.67
CA ARG A 364 12.92 6.59 33.89
C ARG A 364 13.12 5.91 32.53
N GLU A 365 13.87 4.82 32.53
CA GLU A 365 14.24 4.08 31.32
C GLU A 365 13.13 3.12 30.88
N ASP A 366 12.16 3.60 30.09
CA ASP A 366 11.25 2.71 29.34
C ASP A 366 11.84 2.42 27.95
N ALA A 367 12.91 1.61 27.95
CA ALA A 367 13.54 1.09 26.74
C ALA A 367 12.66 -0.01 26.09
N GLY A 368 11.59 0.40 25.39
CA GLY A 368 10.59 -0.53 24.86
C GLY A 368 9.83 -0.01 23.63
N GLY A 369 10.55 0.32 22.55
CA GLY A 369 9.91 0.96 21.38
C GLY A 369 10.77 1.04 20.12
N GLY A 370 11.71 0.11 19.92
CA GLY A 370 12.42 0.01 18.65
C GLY A 370 11.46 -0.40 17.54
N GLY A 371 10.95 0.57 16.77
CA GLY A 371 10.08 0.37 15.62
C GLY A 371 10.80 -0.40 14.51
N GLN A 372 10.87 -1.72 14.68
CA GLN A 372 11.48 -2.65 13.75
C GLN A 372 10.69 -2.58 12.44
N ALA A 373 11.31 -2.04 11.38
CA ALA A 373 10.77 -2.13 10.04
C ALA A 373 10.55 -3.61 9.72
N ARG A 374 9.29 -4.05 9.75
CA ARG A 374 8.91 -5.41 9.42
C ARG A 374 9.26 -5.66 7.96
N ALA A 375 9.52 -6.91 7.60
CA ALA A 375 10.03 -7.28 6.28
C ALA A 375 8.96 -7.24 5.16
N GLU A 376 8.03 -6.29 5.26
CA GLU A 376 6.80 -6.16 4.46
C GLU A 376 7.02 -5.41 3.13
N ALA A 377 8.26 -5.00 2.84
CA ALA A 377 8.64 -4.21 1.67
C ALA A 377 9.02 -5.06 0.43
N GLY A 378 9.14 -6.38 0.57
CA GLY A 378 9.53 -7.30 -0.50
C GLY A 378 8.38 -8.21 -0.95
N LEU A 379 8.53 -8.77 -2.15
CA LEU A 379 7.74 -9.90 -2.65
C LEU A 379 8.70 -11.09 -2.70
N PRO A 380 8.35 -12.30 -2.24
CA PRO A 380 9.20 -13.49 -2.34
C PRO A 380 9.08 -14.15 -3.72
N ASP A 381 10.01 -15.06 -4.01
CA ASP A 381 9.96 -15.89 -5.22
C ASP A 381 8.68 -16.73 -5.18
N PRO A 382 7.81 -16.72 -6.23
CA PRO A 382 6.59 -17.52 -6.25
C PRO A 382 6.82 -19.02 -6.03
N ARG A 383 8.01 -19.55 -6.32
CA ARG A 383 8.37 -20.95 -6.04
C ARG A 383 8.60 -21.26 -4.56
N GLY A 384 8.80 -20.24 -3.73
CA GLY A 384 9.02 -20.36 -2.30
C GLY A 384 7.83 -19.90 -1.45
N ARG A 385 8.00 -20.05 -0.14
CA ARG A 385 7.01 -19.69 0.87
C ARG A 385 7.70 -19.18 2.13
N LEU A 386 7.27 -18.00 2.56
CA LEU A 386 7.54 -17.50 3.89
C LEU A 386 6.49 -18.07 4.86
N GLY A 387 6.92 -18.54 6.02
CA GLY A 387 6.06 -19.25 6.98
C GLY A 387 5.65 -18.38 8.17
N THR A 388 6.54 -17.48 8.57
CA THR A 388 6.38 -16.55 9.70
C THR A 388 6.59 -15.10 9.30
N VAL A 389 7.32 -14.84 8.21
CA VAL A 389 7.55 -13.50 7.67
C VAL A 389 6.43 -13.16 6.68
N ARG A 390 5.69 -12.08 6.95
CA ARG A 390 4.72 -11.53 6.00
C ARG A 390 5.39 -10.68 4.93
N ASP A 391 4.90 -10.80 3.70
CA ASP A 391 5.38 -10.08 2.53
C ASP A 391 4.37 -9.02 2.01
N ALA A 392 4.76 -8.27 0.97
CA ALA A 392 3.90 -7.25 0.37
C ALA A 392 2.66 -7.83 -0.35
N PHE A 393 2.70 -9.08 -0.82
CA PHE A 393 1.56 -9.79 -1.39
C PHE A 393 0.55 -10.18 -0.29
N ASP A 394 1.02 -10.73 0.84
CA ASP A 394 0.16 -11.10 1.97
C ASP A 394 -0.56 -9.88 2.55
N VAL A 395 0.14 -8.75 2.69
CA VAL A 395 -0.43 -7.48 3.18
C VAL A 395 -1.44 -6.89 2.19
N ALA A 396 -1.15 -6.94 0.90
CA ALA A 396 -2.08 -6.44 -0.12
C ALA A 396 -3.34 -7.31 -0.23
N LEU A 397 -3.19 -8.65 -0.18
CA LEU A 397 -4.32 -9.58 -0.30
C LEU A 397 -5.25 -9.51 0.92
N GLU A 398 -4.70 -9.47 2.14
CA GLU A 398 -5.51 -9.23 3.35
C GLU A 398 -6.20 -7.85 3.30
N GLY A 399 -5.51 -6.81 2.83
CA GLY A 399 -6.08 -5.47 2.66
C GLY A 399 -7.28 -5.44 1.70
N VAL A 400 -7.19 -6.17 0.58
CA VAL A 400 -8.31 -6.38 -0.35
C VAL A 400 -9.46 -7.11 0.34
N VAL A 401 -9.22 -8.28 0.95
CA VAL A 401 -10.28 -9.09 1.56
C VAL A 401 -10.97 -8.36 2.72
N ALA A 402 -10.20 -7.63 3.55
CA ALA A 402 -10.74 -6.79 4.61
C ALA A 402 -11.63 -5.66 4.07
N LYS A 403 -11.23 -5.01 2.98
CA LYS A 403 -12.03 -3.97 2.30
C LYS A 403 -13.34 -4.54 1.75
N VAL A 404 -13.30 -5.68 1.04
CA VAL A 404 -14.51 -6.35 0.53
C VAL A 404 -15.46 -6.73 1.68
N ALA A 405 -14.92 -7.28 2.77
CA ALA A 405 -15.70 -7.63 3.95
C ALA A 405 -16.32 -6.39 4.66
N GLU A 406 -15.71 -5.21 4.56
CA GLU A 406 -16.30 -3.96 5.06
C GLU A 406 -17.39 -3.41 4.13
N GLU A 407 -17.19 -3.45 2.82
CA GLU A 407 -18.20 -3.02 1.84
C GLU A 407 -19.47 -3.90 1.91
N THR A 408 -19.31 -5.22 2.04
CA THR A 408 -20.43 -6.16 2.24
C THR A 408 -21.19 -5.87 3.54
N ARG A 409 -20.48 -5.65 4.66
CA ARG A 409 -21.11 -5.25 5.95
C ARG A 409 -21.83 -3.90 5.85
N ARG A 410 -21.31 -2.95 5.06
CA ARG A 410 -21.97 -1.65 4.82
C ARG A 410 -23.25 -1.82 3.99
N GLY A 411 -23.22 -2.65 2.94
CA GLY A 411 -24.39 -2.98 2.12
C GLY A 411 -25.53 -3.54 2.97
N ALA A 412 -25.27 -4.59 3.75
CA ALA A 412 -26.27 -5.21 4.62
C ALA A 412 -26.87 -4.24 5.65
N ARG A 413 -26.08 -3.29 6.19
CA ARG A 413 -26.59 -2.22 7.08
C ARG A 413 -27.51 -1.25 6.35
N CYS A 414 -27.18 -0.86 5.11
CA CYS A 414 -28.02 0.01 4.31
C CYS A 414 -29.34 -0.67 3.91
N GLU A 415 -29.32 -1.95 3.55
CA GLU A 415 -30.51 -2.74 3.23
C GLU A 415 -31.42 -2.90 4.46
N ALA A 416 -30.86 -3.22 5.64
CA ALA A 416 -31.60 -3.27 6.89
C ALA A 416 -32.25 -1.92 7.23
N ALA A 417 -31.51 -0.80 7.08
CA ALA A 417 -32.05 0.54 7.31
C ALA A 417 -33.17 0.90 6.31
N ALA A 418 -33.03 0.53 5.03
CA ALA A 418 -34.05 0.74 4.01
C ALA A 418 -35.32 -0.10 4.28
N SER A 419 -35.17 -1.34 4.75
CA SER A 419 -36.28 -2.21 5.16
C SER A 419 -37.06 -1.60 6.35
N VAL A 420 -36.35 -1.11 7.37
CA VAL A 420 -36.96 -0.41 8.52
C VAL A 420 -37.68 0.87 8.07
N ALA A 421 -37.07 1.68 7.20
CA ALA A 421 -37.69 2.89 6.67
C ALA A 421 -38.96 2.59 5.85
N SER A 422 -38.93 1.55 5.00
CA SER A 422 -40.10 1.12 4.21
C SER A 422 -41.24 0.63 5.12
N GLY A 423 -40.92 -0.17 6.14
CA GLY A 423 -41.91 -0.62 7.14
C GLY A 423 -42.48 0.52 7.99
N MET A 424 -41.68 1.55 8.29
CA MET A 424 -42.18 2.78 8.93
C MET A 424 -43.15 3.55 8.03
N VAL A 425 -42.84 3.71 6.74
CA VAL A 425 -43.74 4.37 5.77
C VAL A 425 -45.05 3.59 5.65
N GLU A 426 -44.98 2.26 5.53
CA GLU A 426 -46.18 1.42 5.44
C GLU A 426 -47.03 1.48 6.72
N MET A 427 -46.40 1.50 7.90
CA MET A 427 -47.08 1.68 9.19
C MET A 427 -47.73 3.06 9.35
N VAL A 428 -47.16 4.12 8.74
CA VAL A 428 -47.78 5.45 8.70
C VAL A 428 -48.97 5.48 7.75
N LEU A 429 -48.87 4.85 6.58
CA LEU A 429 -49.94 4.78 5.57
C LEU A 429 -51.13 3.89 5.99
N ARG A 430 -50.93 2.92 6.88
CA ARG A 430 -51.99 2.02 7.38
C ARG A 430 -52.78 2.55 8.59
N ARG A 431 -52.51 3.77 9.07
CA ARG A 431 -53.33 4.36 10.16
C ARG A 431 -54.66 4.89 9.59
N PRO A 432 -55.83 4.51 10.14
CA PRO A 432 -57.09 5.15 9.78
C PRO A 432 -57.01 6.64 10.14
N ALA A 433 -57.41 7.51 9.23
CA ALA A 433 -57.28 8.95 9.41
C ALA A 433 -58.08 9.45 10.62
N PRO A 434 -57.45 10.02 11.66
CA PRO A 434 -58.15 10.88 12.60
C PRO A 434 -58.45 12.21 11.90
N SER A 435 -59.60 12.81 12.22
CA SER A 435 -60.06 14.07 11.63
C SER A 435 -59.00 15.18 11.70
N ALA A 436 -58.71 15.77 10.54
CA ALA A 436 -57.99 17.02 10.29
C ALA A 436 -57.11 17.59 11.43
N ALA A 437 -55.79 17.34 11.37
CA ALA A 437 -54.79 18.17 12.02
C ALA A 437 -53.77 18.66 10.97
N VAL A 438 -53.84 19.94 10.61
CA VAL A 438 -52.91 20.57 9.67
C VAL A 438 -51.56 20.79 10.36
N PHE A 439 -50.56 19.98 10.02
CA PHE A 439 -49.17 20.26 10.40
C PHE A 439 -48.48 21.08 9.30
N LEU A 440 -48.21 22.34 9.61
CA LEU A 440 -47.45 23.25 8.77
C LEU A 440 -46.00 22.77 8.63
N VAL A 441 -45.62 22.33 7.44
CA VAL A 441 -44.20 22.16 7.06
C VAL A 441 -43.61 23.56 6.86
N ARG A 442 -42.58 23.90 7.65
CA ARG A 442 -41.82 25.15 7.53
C ARG A 442 -40.38 24.86 7.09
N GLU A 443 -39.93 25.63 6.10
CA GLU A 443 -38.54 25.68 5.64
C GLU A 443 -37.79 26.88 6.30
N THR A 444 -36.49 27.14 6.11
CA THR A 444 -35.43 26.49 5.29
C THR A 444 -34.28 25.90 6.16
N PRO A 445 -33.08 26.48 6.42
CA PRO A 445 -31.92 25.68 6.86
C PRO A 445 -31.14 26.28 8.06
N PRO A 446 -29.88 25.84 8.30
CA PRO A 446 -28.84 26.75 8.74
C PRO A 446 -27.67 26.81 7.77
N LEU A 447 -27.54 27.96 7.08
CA LEU A 447 -26.25 28.44 6.57
C LEU A 447 -25.51 29.10 7.75
N VAL A 448 -24.30 28.66 8.07
CA VAL A 448 -23.45 29.39 9.05
C VAL A 448 -22.61 30.40 8.28
N LEU A 449 -22.93 31.68 8.50
CA LEU A 449 -22.24 32.83 7.92
C LEU A 449 -20.89 33.03 8.63
N ILE A 450 -19.77 33.04 7.88
CA ILE A 450 -18.47 33.48 8.39
C ILE A 450 -18.30 34.96 8.04
N VAL A 451 -18.41 35.85 9.04
CA VAL A 451 -18.04 37.26 8.90
C VAL A 451 -17.15 37.72 10.06
N SER A 452 -15.88 37.90 9.71
CA SER A 452 -14.97 38.97 10.16
C SER A 452 -14.90 39.38 11.63
N HIS A 453 -13.68 39.35 12.16
CA HIS A 453 -13.14 40.56 12.77
C HIS A 453 -11.68 40.80 12.35
N ARG A 454 -11.46 41.79 11.47
CA ARG A 454 -10.19 42.55 11.46
C ARG A 454 -10.24 43.59 12.57
N ARG A 455 -9.08 43.92 13.17
CA ARG A 455 -8.50 45.29 13.29
C ARG A 455 -7.08 45.23 13.94
N PRO A 456 -6.27 46.31 13.88
CA PRO A 456 -4.82 46.18 13.65
C PRO A 456 -3.95 46.85 14.74
N LEU A 457 -2.73 47.27 14.35
CA LEU A 457 -1.65 48.00 15.07
C LEU A 457 -0.52 47.05 15.54
N SER A 458 0.62 46.97 14.87
CA SER A 458 1.72 47.96 14.66
C SER A 458 2.77 47.97 15.77
N SER A 459 3.98 47.53 15.46
CA SER A 459 5.24 48.10 15.94
C SER A 459 6.41 47.55 15.14
N ALA A 460 7.36 48.43 14.78
CA ALA A 460 8.55 48.06 14.04
C ALA A 460 9.67 47.60 14.98
N ALA A 461 10.49 46.67 14.51
CA ALA A 461 11.85 46.48 15.00
C ALA A 461 12.69 45.90 13.86
N ALA A 462 13.46 46.77 13.18
CA ALA A 462 14.49 46.31 12.26
C ALA A 462 15.67 45.75 13.09
N ILE A 463 16.04 44.50 12.83
CA ILE A 463 17.33 43.96 13.28
C ILE A 463 18.07 43.48 12.03
N LEU A 464 18.99 44.33 11.56
CA LEU A 464 20.01 43.96 10.62
C LEU A 464 20.99 43.00 11.31
N HIS A 465 21.00 41.73 10.89
CA HIS A 465 22.15 40.86 11.09
C HIS A 465 22.48 40.11 9.80
N HIS A 466 23.77 39.85 9.62
CA HIS A 466 24.38 39.40 8.37
C HIS A 466 23.75 38.12 7.79
N PRO A 467 23.80 37.95 6.45
CA PRO A 467 23.42 36.68 5.84
C PRO A 467 24.32 35.55 6.36
N PRO A 468 23.75 34.41 6.80
CA PRO A 468 24.56 33.21 6.95
C PRO A 468 25.12 32.80 5.58
N SER A 469 26.33 32.24 5.58
CA SER A 469 26.93 31.66 4.38
C SER A 469 26.02 30.59 3.77
N PRO A 470 26.14 30.30 2.45
CA PRO A 470 25.32 29.27 1.80
C PRO A 470 25.70 27.86 2.28
N SER A 471 25.22 27.48 3.46
CA SER A 471 25.27 26.10 3.94
C SER A 471 24.38 25.25 3.06
N SER A 472 24.93 24.19 2.46
CA SER A 472 24.14 23.30 1.60
C SER A 472 23.05 22.59 2.41
N ASN A 473 21.93 22.23 1.78
CA ASN A 473 20.88 21.47 2.46
C ASN A 473 21.42 20.13 2.98
N ILE A 474 22.44 19.55 2.34
CA ILE A 474 23.16 18.38 2.85
C ILE A 474 23.99 18.68 4.10
N ASP A 475 24.61 19.86 4.23
CA ASP A 475 25.31 20.25 5.45
C ASP A 475 24.35 20.54 6.61
N VAL A 476 23.19 21.13 6.32
CA VAL A 476 22.08 21.28 7.29
C VAL A 476 21.56 19.91 7.73
N MET A 477 21.30 18.99 6.79
CA MET A 477 20.92 17.62 7.11
C MET A 477 22.01 16.88 7.90
N LYS A 478 23.28 17.05 7.54
CA LYS A 478 24.42 16.47 8.25
C LYS A 478 24.50 17.00 9.68
N ALA A 479 24.39 18.31 9.89
CA ALA A 479 24.38 18.92 11.21
C ALA A 479 23.18 18.44 12.06
N ALA A 480 22.00 18.31 11.46
CA ALA A 480 20.82 17.74 12.12
C ALA A 480 21.05 16.26 12.51
N ILE A 481 21.62 15.45 11.62
CA ILE A 481 21.91 14.02 11.85
C ILE A 481 23.04 13.83 12.88
N GLU A 482 24.09 14.65 12.87
CA GLU A 482 25.16 14.65 13.87
C GLU A 482 24.64 15.11 15.25
N GLY A 483 23.71 16.06 15.27
CA GLY A 483 22.94 16.45 16.46
C GLY A 483 22.09 15.30 17.03
N ILE A 484 21.44 14.52 16.17
CA ILE A 484 20.71 13.30 16.53
C ILE A 484 21.66 12.22 17.06
N ASN A 485 22.85 12.05 16.46
CA ASN A 485 23.79 11.02 16.89
C ASN A 485 24.39 11.32 18.29
N ARG A 486 24.45 12.60 18.69
CA ARG A 486 24.78 13.03 20.07
C ARG A 486 23.62 12.87 21.08
N ARG A 487 22.39 12.59 20.64
CA ARG A 487 21.20 12.46 21.49
C ARG A 487 20.33 11.28 21.05
N LYS A 488 20.53 10.12 21.66
CA LYS A 488 19.84 8.85 21.35
C LYS A 488 18.33 9.03 21.10
N VAL A 489 17.93 8.94 19.83
CA VAL A 489 16.56 8.78 19.28
C VAL A 489 15.57 9.94 19.47
N ALA A 490 15.28 10.68 18.38
CA ALA A 490 13.92 10.88 17.82
C ALA A 490 13.97 11.70 16.51
N ILE A 491 13.07 11.43 15.57
CA ILE A 491 13.02 12.06 14.23
C ILE A 491 12.40 13.47 14.31
N LYS A 492 13.11 14.49 13.81
CA LYS A 492 12.53 15.82 13.49
C LYS A 492 13.30 16.50 12.36
N PHE A 493 12.74 16.55 11.15
CA PHE A 493 13.02 17.58 10.14
C PHE A 493 11.96 17.57 9.01
N LEU A 494 11.03 18.51 9.09
CA LEU A 494 10.10 18.99 8.06
C LEU A 494 9.41 20.18 8.75
N ASP A 495 9.79 21.41 8.42
CA ASP A 495 9.05 22.67 8.68
C ASP A 495 9.86 23.95 8.27
N GLU A 496 11.19 23.87 8.08
CA GLU A 496 12.04 25.04 7.71
C GLU A 496 12.64 24.97 6.29
N ILE A 497 11.87 24.50 5.30
CA ILE A 497 12.14 24.78 3.88
C ILE A 497 10.84 25.28 3.24
N GLU A 498 10.33 26.41 3.75
CA GLU A 498 9.58 27.33 2.90
C GLU A 498 10.60 28.02 1.98
N LEU A 499 10.74 27.50 0.76
CA LEU A 499 11.34 28.26 -0.33
C LEU A 499 10.35 29.38 -0.67
N THR A 500 10.64 30.59 -0.18
CA THR A 500 9.99 31.81 -0.65
C THR A 500 10.32 32.02 -2.12
N THR A 501 9.31 31.78 -2.98
CA THR A 501 9.13 32.21 -4.38
C THR A 501 10.39 32.47 -5.22
#